data_AF-A0A0C9ZIG0-F1
#
_entry.id   AF-A0A0C9ZIG0-F1
#
_cell.length_a   1.000
_cell.length_b   1.000
_cell.length_c   1.000
_cell.angle_alpha   90.00
_cell.angle_beta   90.00
_cell.angle_gamma   90.00
#
_symmetry.space_group_name_H-M   'P 1'
#
loop_
_entity.id
_entity.type
_entity.pdbx_description
1 polymer ?
#
loop_
_entity_poly.entity_id
_entity_poly.type
_entity_poly.pdbx_seq_one_letter_code
_entity_poly.pdbx_strand_id
1 'polypeptide(L)' 'LMSGMQLAQVRIVFKLPEVFGTFPHPLTYVEWFTTLQHRDPVSGLFIVTRSTQ' A
#
# COMPACT_ATOMS: atom_id res chain seq x y z
N LEU A 1 17.18 6.85 -11.10
CA LEU A 1 17.32 7.39 -9.73
C LEU A 1 16.32 6.78 -8.72
N MET A 2 15.32 5.99 -9.11
CA MET A 2 14.31 5.42 -8.18
C MET A 2 14.66 4.02 -7.65
N SER A 3 15.80 3.47 -8.05
CA SER A 3 16.24 2.13 -7.65
C SER A 3 16.47 2.08 -6.14
N GLY A 4 15.79 1.17 -5.45
CA GLY A 4 15.87 1.00 -4.00
C GLY A 4 14.82 1.77 -3.18
N MET A 5 13.93 2.52 -3.83
CA MET A 5 12.80 3.17 -3.17
C MET A 5 11.67 2.16 -2.91
N GLN A 6 11.00 2.25 -1.76
CA GLN A 6 9.87 1.41 -1.41
C GLN A 6 8.56 2.18 -1.50
N LEU A 7 7.55 1.56 -2.10
CA LEU A 7 6.21 2.12 -2.23
C LEU A 7 5.33 1.70 -1.05
N ALA A 8 4.53 2.63 -0.54
CA ALA A 8 3.52 2.39 0.48
C ALA A 8 2.20 3.03 0.07
N GLN A 9 1.10 2.34 0.35
CA GLN A 9 -0.24 2.87 0.18
C GLN A 9 -0.91 3.04 1.55
N VAL A 10 -1.31 4.25 1.88
CA VAL A 10 -2.10 4.54 3.08
C VAL A 10 -3.58 4.43 2.72
N ARG A 11 -4.31 3.55 3.41
CA ARG A 11 -5.76 3.39 3.29
C ARG A 11 -6.43 3.86 4.56
N ILE A 12 -7.27 4.89 4.44
CA ILE A 12 -8.06 5.43 5.54
C ILE A 12 -9.43 4.76 5.51
N VAL A 13 -9.84 4.20 6.65
CA VAL A 13 -11.15 3.60 6.87
C VAL A 13 -11.97 4.58 7.70
N PHE A 14 -12.85 5.31 7.00
CA PHE A 14 -13.68 6.35 7.62
C PHE A 14 -14.87 5.80 8.42
N LYS A 15 -15.37 4.63 8.05
CA LYS A 15 -16.49 3.98 8.73
C LYS A 15 -16.22 2.49 8.85
N LEU A 16 -15.95 2.05 10.07
CA LEU A 16 -15.82 0.64 10.39
C LEU A 16 -17.20 0.06 10.71
N PRO A 17 -17.53 -1.19 10.31
CA PRO A 17 -18.74 -1.85 10.77
C PRO A 17 -18.81 -1.90 12.31
N GLU A 18 -20.00 -1.72 12.88
CA GLU A 18 -20.20 -1.62 14.34
C GLU A 18 -19.71 -2.84 15.12
N VAL A 19 -19.68 -4.02 14.49
CA VAL A 19 -19.16 -5.27 15.09
C VAL A 19 -17.71 -5.16 15.55
N PHE A 20 -16.95 -4.19 15.02
CA PHE A 20 -15.56 -3.94 15.38
C PHE A 20 -15.40 -2.81 16.43
N GLY A 21 -16.50 -2.21 16.90
CA GLY A 21 -16.53 -1.13 17.87
C GLY A 21 -16.54 0.28 17.28
N THR A 22 -16.74 1.27 18.15
CA THR A 22 -16.74 2.70 17.78
C THR A 22 -15.37 3.30 18.08
N PHE A 23 -14.79 3.97 17.09
CA PHE A 23 -13.49 4.61 17.22
C PHE A 23 -13.65 6.14 17.18
N PRO A 24 -13.00 6.88 18.10
CA PRO A 24 -13.05 8.35 18.12
C PRO A 24 -12.30 8.99 16.94
N HIS A 25 -11.46 8.20 16.25
CA HIS A 25 -10.65 8.64 15.12
C HIS A 25 -10.74 7.66 13.95
N PRO A 26 -10.58 8.12 12.70
CA PRO A 26 -10.50 7.23 11.54
C PRO A 26 -9.34 6.25 11.69
N LEU A 27 -9.58 4.99 11.35
CA LEU A 27 -8.54 3.99 11.33
C LEU A 27 -7.77 4.08 10.01
N THR A 28 -6.47 3.85 10.06
CA THR A 28 -5.63 3.82 8.85
C THR A 28 -4.80 2.55 8.83
N TYR A 29 -4.61 1.98 7.64
CA TYR A 29 -3.72 0.86 7.41
C TYR A 29 -2.72 1.23 6.31
N VAL A 30 -1.47 0.80 6.47
CA VAL A 30 -0.40 1.00 5.49
C VAL A 30 -0.11 -0.34 4.81
N GLU A 31 -0.32 -0.38 3.50
CA GLU A 31 0.06 -1.50 2.65
C GLU A 31 1.43 -1.22 2.04
N TRP A 32 2.42 -2.04 2.39
CA TRP A 32 3.78 -1.95 1.83
C TRP A 32 3.90 -2.80 0.58
N PHE A 33 4.62 -2.26 -0.41
CA PHE A 33 4.94 -2.95 -1.65
C PHE A 33 6.43 -3.26 -1.73
N THR A 34 6.80 -4.15 -2.65
CA THR A 34 8.20 -4.42 -3.00
C THR A 34 8.89 -3.17 -3.53
N THR A 35 10.21 -3.17 -3.41
CA THR A 35 11.04 -2.05 -3.87
C THR A 35 10.96 -1.91 -5.39
N LEU A 36 11.09 -0.68 -5.87
CA LEU A 36 11.05 -0.34 -7.29
C LEU A 36 12.33 -0.81 -8.00
N GLN A 37 12.39 -2.09 -8.33
CA GLN A 37 13.57 -2.73 -8.93
C GLN A 37 13.35 -3.12 -10.39
N HIS A 38 12.16 -3.63 -10.71
CA HIS A 38 11.86 -4.16 -12.04
C HIS A 38 10.79 -3.33 -12.76
N ARG A 39 10.96 -3.17 -14.07
CA ARG A 39 9.99 -2.51 -14.94
C ARG A 39 9.48 -3.48 -15.98
N ASP A 40 8.18 -3.41 -16.24
CA ASP A 40 7.57 -4.11 -17.35
C ASP A 40 8.14 -3.59 -18.68
N PRO A 41 8.66 -4.47 -19.55
CA PRO A 41 9.32 -4.04 -20.79
C PRO A 41 8.36 -3.43 -21.82
N VAL A 42 7.05 -3.68 -21.71
CA VAL A 42 6.05 -3.18 -22.67
C VAL A 42 5.52 -1.80 -22.27
N SER A 43 5.09 -1.64 -21.02
CA SER A 43 4.50 -0.40 -20.49
C SER A 43 5.52 0.55 -19.87
N GLY A 44 6.72 0.07 -19.51
CA GLY A 44 7.74 0.84 -18.80
C GLY A 44 7.42 1.13 -17.34
N LEU A 45 6.30 0.61 -16.82
CA LEU A 45 5.85 0.80 -15.45
C LEU A 45 6.62 -0.11 -14.48
N PHE A 46 6.77 0.32 -13.22
CA PHE A 46 7.34 -0.54 -12.19
C PHE A 46 6.36 -1.65 -11.80
N ILE A 47 6.87 -2.87 -11.75
CA ILE A 47 6.13 -4.02 -11.24
C ILE A 47 6.38 -4.08 -9.74
N VAL A 48 5.30 -4.00 -8.96
CA VAL A 48 5.33 -4.07 -7.50
C VAL A 48 4.34 -5.12 -7.01
N THR A 49 4.71 -5.85 -5.96
CA THR A 49 3.84 -6.81 -5.26
C THR A 49 3.69 -6.41 -3.81
N ARG A 50 2.64 -6.89 -3.13
CA ARG A 50 2.47 -6.63 -1.70
C ARG A 50 3.56 -7.35 -0.92
N SER A 51 4.13 -6.69 0.08
CA SER A 51 5.20 -7.28 0.90
C SER A 51 4.70 -8.36 1.87
N THR A 52 3.39 -8.43 2.14
CA THR A 52 2.79 -9.35 3.13
C THR A 52 1.94 -10.46 2.49
N GLN A 53 2.20 -10.79 1.22
CA GLN A 53 1.46 -11.83 0.50
C GLN A 53 2.13 -13.19 0.57
#